data_AF-A0A077KIG5-F1
#
_entry.id   AF-A0A077KIG5-F1
#
_cell.length_a   1.000
_cell.length_b   1.000
_cell.length_c   1.000
_cell.angle_alpha   90.00
_cell.angle_beta   90.00
_cell.angle_gamma   90.00
#
_symmetry.space_group_name_H-M   'P 1'
#
loop_
_entity.id
_entity.type
_entity.pdbx_description
1 polymer ?
#
loop_
_entity_poly.entity_id
_entity_poly.type
_entity_poly.pdbx_seq_one_letter_code
_entity_poly.pdbx_strand_id
1 'polypeptide(L)'
;MTRVFSFLSIIIILSSCKKEDDGLRNGYFWLYGAGLKDIYGEEATNGVSEKWKIKWVDAGGCTIDYETLKKITATNKKTRAAIENKYGKDWDVRYNKDVEDFRMKRVDVMDVLIVNKLF
;
A
#
# COMPACT_ATOMS: atom_id res chain seq x y z
N MET A 1 28.83 31.39 -25.20
CA MET A 1 27.85 31.25 -24.10
C MET A 1 26.59 30.47 -24.47
N THR A 2 26.19 30.38 -25.74
CA THR A 2 24.98 29.63 -26.19
C THR A 2 25.10 28.11 -26.16
N ARG A 3 26.32 27.55 -26.22
CA ARG A 3 26.51 26.08 -26.18
C ARG A 3 26.27 25.46 -24.80
N VAL A 4 26.44 26.21 -23.70
CA VAL A 4 26.29 25.68 -22.33
C VAL A 4 24.81 25.50 -21.96
N PHE A 5 23.93 26.39 -22.43
CA PHE A 5 22.49 26.29 -22.20
C PHE A 5 21.87 25.05 -22.83
N SER A 6 22.39 24.59 -23.98
CA SER A 6 21.86 23.41 -24.67
C SER A 6 22.13 22.10 -23.91
N PHE A 7 23.21 22.02 -23.13
CA PHE A 7 23.53 20.83 -22.33
C PHE A 7 22.69 20.75 -21.05
N LEU A 8 22.36 21.90 -20.44
CA LEU A 8 21.48 21.97 -19.28
C LEU A 8 20.06 21.47 -19.60
N SER A 9 19.54 21.79 -20.78
CA SER A 9 18.21 21.30 -21.22
C SER A 9 18.16 19.77 -21.37
N ILE A 10 19.25 19.13 -21.78
CA ILE A 10 19.33 17.66 -21.95
C ILE A 10 19.37 16.96 -20.59
N ILE A 11 20.05 17.53 -19.59
CA ILE A 11 20.14 16.96 -18.23
C ILE A 11 18.78 16.97 -17.53
N ILE A 12 17.96 18.03 -17.73
CA ILE A 12 16.62 18.14 -17.14
C ILE A 12 15.67 17.06 -17.69
N ILE A 13 15.77 16.73 -18.98
CA ILE A 13 14.93 15.71 -19.62
C ILE A 13 15.32 14.30 -19.13
N LEU A 14 16.62 14.03 -18.95
CA LEU A 14 17.11 12.72 -18.49
C LEU A 14 16.86 12.45 -17.01
N SER A 15 16.74 13.49 -16.18
CA SER A 15 16.46 13.34 -14.74
C SER A 15 14.96 13.25 -14.39
N SER A 16 14.07 13.58 -15.33
CA SER A 16 12.62 13.48 -15.14
C SER A 16 12.08 12.06 -15.35
N CYS A 17 12.82 11.18 -16.03
CA CYS A 17 12.47 9.77 -16.20
C CYS A 17 12.97 8.93 -15.02
N LYS A 18 12.51 9.21 -13.80
CA LYS A 18 12.56 8.19 -12.75
C LYS A 18 11.70 7.04 -13.23
N LYS A 19 12.29 5.88 -13.47
CA LYS A 19 11.53 4.63 -13.65
C LYS A 19 10.52 4.58 -12.52
N GLU A 20 9.23 4.50 -12.85
CA GLU A 20 8.26 4.03 -11.85
C GLU A 20 8.82 2.71 -11.33
N ASP A 21 9.10 2.64 -10.03
CA ASP A 21 9.44 1.36 -9.41
C ASP A 21 8.33 0.37 -9.77
N ASP A 22 8.67 -0.84 -10.22
CA ASP A 22 7.73 -1.84 -10.78
C ASP A 22 6.49 -2.14 -9.89
N GLY A 23 6.45 -1.68 -8.64
CA GLY A 23 5.31 -1.78 -7.72
C GLY A 23 4.52 -0.48 -7.48
N LEU A 24 5.04 0.69 -7.87
CA LEU A 24 4.43 2.00 -7.65
C LEU A 24 3.64 2.43 -8.90
N ARG A 25 2.31 2.31 -8.85
CA ARG A 25 1.41 2.70 -9.94
C ARG A 25 0.50 3.84 -9.49
N ASN A 26 0.54 4.97 -10.20
CA ASN A 26 -0.17 6.20 -9.84
C ASN A 26 0.16 6.71 -8.42
N GLY A 27 1.42 6.52 -7.98
CA GLY A 27 1.87 6.93 -6.65
C GLY A 27 1.51 5.99 -5.50
N TYR A 28 0.93 4.82 -5.79
CA TYR A 28 0.58 3.79 -4.79
C TYR A 28 1.31 2.48 -5.05
N PHE A 29 1.63 1.75 -3.98
CA PHE A 29 2.11 0.37 -4.02
C PHE A 29 0.94 -0.59 -4.11
N TRP A 30 0.85 -1.35 -5.20
CA TRP A 30 -0.28 -2.26 -5.41
C TRP A 30 0.06 -3.66 -4.89
N LEU A 31 -0.65 -4.08 -3.85
CA LEU A 31 -0.58 -5.43 -3.29
C LEU A 31 -1.86 -6.18 -3.65
N TYR A 32 -1.69 -7.40 -4.14
CA TYR A 32 -2.80 -8.24 -4.59
C TYR A 32 -3.06 -9.33 -3.54
N GLY A 33 -4.28 -9.35 -3.01
CA GLY A 33 -4.76 -10.38 -2.11
C GLY A 33 -5.54 -11.45 -2.86
N ALA A 34 -5.61 -12.64 -2.29
CA ALA A 34 -6.58 -13.67 -2.67
C ALA A 34 -7.12 -14.33 -1.39
N GLY A 35 -8.39 -14.72 -1.42
CA GLY A 35 -9.07 -15.37 -0.30
C GLY A 35 -10.31 -14.62 0.18
N LEU A 36 -10.86 -15.05 1.32
CA LEU A 36 -12.01 -14.39 1.92
C LEU A 36 -11.62 -12.99 2.39
N LYS A 37 -12.37 -11.98 1.94
CA LYS A 37 -12.18 -10.60 2.37
C LYS A 37 -12.55 -10.46 3.84
N ASP A 38 -11.63 -9.91 4.65
CA ASP A 38 -11.94 -9.50 6.00
C ASP A 38 -12.73 -8.18 5.96
N ILE A 39 -14.06 -8.29 5.97
CA ILE A 39 -14.97 -7.15 5.93
C ILE A 39 -14.81 -6.26 7.17
N TYR A 40 -14.43 -6.82 8.31
CA TYR A 40 -14.24 -6.07 9.56
C TYR A 40 -12.89 -5.34 9.58
N GLY A 41 -11.87 -5.91 8.94
CA GLY A 41 -10.56 -5.30 8.77
C GLY A 41 -10.45 -4.32 7.60
N GLU A 42 -11.44 -4.29 6.68
CA GLU A 42 -11.38 -3.48 5.45
C GLU A 42 -11.28 -1.98 5.74
N GLU A 43 -12.07 -1.45 6.68
CA GLU A 43 -12.07 -0.02 6.97
C GLU A 43 -10.73 0.44 7.58
N ALA A 44 -10.22 -0.32 8.55
CA ALA A 44 -8.91 -0.05 9.15
C ALA A 44 -7.79 -0.15 8.12
N THR A 45 -7.86 -1.18 7.27
CA THR A 45 -6.94 -1.37 6.15
C THR A 45 -6.99 -0.18 5.20
N ASN A 46 -8.17 0.29 4.79
CA ASN A 46 -8.33 1.41 3.87
C ASN A 46 -7.82 2.72 4.46
N GLY A 47 -8.14 3.01 5.73
CA GLY A 47 -7.69 4.22 6.42
C GLY A 47 -6.18 4.29 6.57
N VAL A 48 -5.53 3.18 6.94
CA VAL A 48 -4.07 3.12 7.10
C VAL A 48 -3.36 3.03 5.75
N SER A 49 -3.93 2.31 4.79
CA SER A 49 -3.37 2.16 3.44
C SER A 49 -3.12 3.50 2.74
N GLU A 50 -3.98 4.49 2.97
CA GLU A 50 -3.80 5.83 2.40
C GLU A 50 -2.54 6.53 2.94
N LYS A 51 -2.27 6.44 4.26
CA LYS A 51 -1.04 6.96 4.90
C LYS A 51 0.21 6.30 4.30
N TRP A 52 0.14 5.00 4.04
CA TRP A 52 1.26 4.21 3.53
C TRP A 52 1.37 4.21 2.00
N LYS A 53 0.42 4.85 1.30
CA LYS A 53 0.28 4.78 -0.17
C LYS A 53 0.28 3.33 -0.65
N ILE A 54 -0.37 2.43 0.07
CA ILE A 54 -0.57 1.04 -0.33
C ILE A 54 -2.00 0.93 -0.87
N LYS A 55 -2.20 0.11 -1.90
CA LYS A 55 -3.53 -0.24 -2.41
C LYS A 55 -3.65 -1.75 -2.44
N TRP A 56 -4.58 -2.27 -1.63
CA TRP A 56 -4.96 -3.67 -1.66
C TRP A 56 -5.97 -3.90 -2.78
N VAL A 57 -5.67 -4.86 -3.65
CA VAL A 57 -6.56 -5.29 -4.74
C VAL A 57 -6.96 -6.72 -4.48
N ASP A 58 -8.26 -6.97 -4.46
CA ASP A 58 -8.80 -8.31 -4.47
C ASP A 58 -8.60 -8.90 -5.88
N ALA A 59 -7.67 -9.86 -5.97
CA ALA A 59 -7.27 -10.50 -7.22
C ALA A 59 -7.84 -11.92 -7.36
N GLY A 60 -8.62 -12.39 -6.39
CA GLY A 60 -9.27 -13.70 -6.47
C GLY A 60 -9.94 -14.13 -5.17
N GLY A 61 -11.01 -14.92 -5.30
CA GLY A 61 -11.82 -15.39 -4.18
C GLY A 61 -11.16 -16.52 -3.36
N CYS A 62 -11.97 -17.23 -2.57
CA CYS A 62 -11.51 -18.35 -1.72
C CYS A 62 -10.80 -19.47 -2.48
N THR A 63 -11.09 -19.64 -3.76
CA THR A 63 -10.43 -20.63 -4.63
C THR A 63 -9.87 -19.93 -5.84
N ILE A 64 -8.56 -20.03 -6.04
CA ILE A 64 -7.84 -19.54 -7.22
C ILE A 64 -6.97 -20.66 -7.77
N ASP A 65 -6.73 -20.64 -9.09
CA ASP A 65 -5.81 -21.58 -9.71
C ASP A 65 -4.35 -21.26 -9.36
N TYR A 66 -3.47 -22.25 -9.59
CA TYR A 66 -2.06 -22.14 -9.29
C TYR A 66 -1.34 -21.02 -10.06
N GLU A 67 -1.71 -20.79 -11.33
CA GLU A 67 -1.07 -19.77 -12.16
C GLU A 67 -1.43 -18.36 -11.67
N THR A 68 -2.68 -18.15 -11.26
CA THR A 68 -3.14 -16.92 -10.61
C THR A 68 -2.38 -16.67 -9.30
N LEU A 69 -2.25 -17.69 -8.44
CA LEU A 69 -1.50 -17.57 -7.19
C LEU A 69 -0.02 -17.22 -7.43
N LYS A 70 0.60 -17.89 -8.41
CA LYS A 70 2.00 -17.67 -8.80
C LYS A 70 2.21 -16.24 -9.30
N LYS A 71 1.29 -15.72 -10.13
CA LYS A 71 1.33 -14.33 -10.62
C LYS A 71 1.20 -13.32 -9.48
N ILE A 72 0.24 -13.50 -8.59
CA ILE A 72 0.06 -12.66 -7.39
C ILE A 72 1.33 -12.64 -6.55
N THR A 73 1.91 -13.80 -6.28
CA THR A 73 3.13 -13.93 -5.47
C THR A 73 4.33 -13.22 -6.13
N ALA A 74 4.52 -13.41 -7.44
CA ALA A 74 5.61 -12.78 -8.17
C ALA A 74 5.48 -11.25 -8.20
N THR A 75 4.27 -10.73 -8.46
CA THR A 75 3.99 -9.29 -8.45
C THR A 75 4.19 -8.71 -7.05
N ASN A 76 3.61 -9.34 -6.02
CA ASN A 76 3.75 -8.87 -4.64
C ASN A 76 5.21 -8.90 -4.16
N LYS A 77 6.02 -9.87 -4.59
CA LYS A 77 7.45 -9.91 -4.23
C LYS A 77 8.17 -8.63 -4.68
N LYS A 78 7.93 -8.17 -5.90
CA LYS A 78 8.49 -6.92 -6.42
C LYS A 78 7.97 -5.70 -5.65
N THR A 79 6.67 -5.61 -5.45
CA THR A 79 6.05 -4.49 -4.71
C THR A 79 6.57 -4.41 -3.29
N ARG A 80 6.65 -5.53 -2.56
CA ARG A 80 7.14 -5.57 -1.18
C ARG A 80 8.60 -5.12 -1.06
N ALA A 81 9.44 -5.49 -2.02
CA ALA A 81 10.82 -4.99 -2.07
C ALA A 81 10.87 -3.46 -2.26
N ALA A 82 9.98 -2.90 -3.10
CA ALA A 82 9.89 -1.45 -3.28
C ALA A 82 9.37 -0.73 -2.01
N ILE A 83 8.40 -1.33 -1.31
CA ILE A 83 7.91 -0.82 -0.02
C ILE A 83 9.04 -0.87 1.03
N GLU A 84 9.79 -1.97 1.12
CA GLU A 84 10.94 -2.12 2.01
C GLU A 84 12.04 -1.10 1.73
N ASN A 85 12.35 -0.85 0.45
CA ASN A 85 13.32 0.18 0.08
C ASN A 85 12.88 1.58 0.52
N LYS A 86 11.58 1.86 0.54
CA LYS A 86 11.04 3.18 0.91
C LYS A 86 10.86 3.34 2.42
N TYR A 87 10.38 2.31 3.11
CA TYR A 87 9.95 2.40 4.51
C TYR A 87 10.83 1.58 5.48
N GLY A 88 11.79 0.81 4.99
CA GLY A 88 12.65 -0.06 5.81
C GLY A 88 12.10 -1.49 5.95
N LYS A 89 12.93 -2.39 6.49
CA LYS A 89 12.66 -3.84 6.55
C LYS A 89 11.47 -4.26 7.40
N ASP A 90 11.19 -3.48 8.43
CA ASP A 90 10.13 -3.68 9.43
C ASP A 90 8.82 -2.94 9.06
N TRP A 91 8.69 -2.52 7.79
CA TRP A 91 7.51 -1.78 7.34
C TRP A 91 6.21 -2.55 7.55
N ASP A 92 6.22 -3.87 7.38
CA ASP A 92 5.05 -4.72 7.47
C ASP A 92 4.55 -4.83 8.91
N VAL A 93 5.46 -4.95 9.87
CA VAL A 93 5.16 -4.94 11.31
C VAL A 93 4.52 -3.61 11.71
N ARG A 94 5.11 -2.48 11.30
CA ARG A 94 4.57 -1.15 11.62
C ARG A 94 3.24 -0.88 10.92
N TYR A 95 3.11 -1.30 9.67
CA TYR A 95 1.85 -1.20 8.93
C TYR A 95 0.74 -1.98 9.62
N ASN A 96 0.99 -3.24 10.00
CA ASN A 96 0.01 -4.08 10.69
C ASN A 96 -0.33 -3.51 12.08
N LYS A 97 0.66 -2.95 12.79
CA LYS A 97 0.41 -2.23 14.04
C LYS A 97 -0.47 -1.00 13.84
N ASP A 98 -0.24 -0.20 12.81
CA ASP A 98 -1.11 0.94 12.50
C ASP A 98 -2.55 0.49 12.20
N VAL A 99 -2.74 -0.63 11.48
CA VAL A 99 -4.07 -1.23 11.21
C VAL A 99 -4.73 -1.68 12.51
N GLU A 100 -4.01 -2.37 13.39
CA GLU A 100 -4.52 -2.82 14.68
C GLU A 100 -4.87 -1.66 15.60
N ASP A 101 -4.00 -0.65 15.70
CA ASP A 101 -4.22 0.54 16.52
C ASP A 101 -5.44 1.33 16.01
N PHE A 102 -5.68 1.36 14.69
CA PHE A 102 -6.90 1.94 14.12
C PHE A 102 -8.15 1.16 14.54
N ARG A 103 -8.09 -0.18 14.51
CA ARG A 103 -9.18 -1.06 14.94
C ARG A 103 -9.50 -0.87 16.43
N MET A 104 -8.48 -0.82 17.28
CA MET A 104 -8.66 -0.64 18.73
C MET A 104 -9.31 0.72 19.05
N LYS A 105 -8.86 1.80 18.43
CA LYS A 105 -9.49 3.13 18.60
C LYS A 105 -10.97 3.15 18.22
N ARG A 106 -11.35 2.36 17.21
CA ARG A 106 -12.76 2.22 16.82
C ARG A 106 -13.58 1.51 17.89
N VAL A 107 -13.04 0.43 18.47
CA VAL A 107 -13.69 -0.28 19.58
C VAL A 107 -13.86 0.67 20.76
N ASP A 108 -12.82 1.42 21.14
CA ASP A 108 -12.89 2.38 22.25
C ASP A 108 -13.99 3.43 22.03
N VAL A 109 -14.10 3.99 20.82
CA VAL A 109 -15.17 4.96 20.50
C VAL A 109 -16.55 4.30 20.58
N MET A 110 -16.72 3.09 20.04
CA MET A 110 -17.99 2.38 20.11
C MET A 110 -18.37 2.02 21.55
N ASP A 111 -17.42 1.61 22.36
CA ASP A 111 -17.63 1.33 23.79
C ASP A 111 -18.05 2.60 24.54
N VAL A 112 -17.40 3.74 24.29
CA VAL A 112 -17.83 5.03 24.86
C VAL A 112 -19.27 5.38 24.45
N LEU A 113 -19.65 5.14 23.19
CA LEU A 113 -21.01 5.39 22.68
C LEU A 113 -22.05 4.43 23.26
N ILE A 114 -21.67 3.19 23.60
CA ILE A 114 -22.54 2.19 24.22
C ILE A 114 -22.69 2.43 25.72
N VAL A 115 -21.60 2.78 26.41
CA VAL A 115 -21.56 3.02 27.86
C VAL A 115 -22.22 4.36 28.20
N ASN A 116 -22.06 5.39 27.37
CA ASN A 116 -22.92 6.58 27.41
C ASN A 116 -24.28 6.28 26.77
N LYS A 117 -25.03 5.33 27.32
CA LYS A 117 -26.46 5.20 27.05
C LYS A 117 -27.07 6.60 27.08
N LEU A 118 -27.69 6.96 25.96
CA LEU A 118 -28.56 8.11 25.73
C LEU A 118 -29.10 8.67 27.06
N PHE A 119 -28.67 9.88 27.40
CA PHE A 119 -29.47 10.76 28.26
C PHE A 119 -30.90 10.85 27.70
#